data_AF-A0A6P0X3K0-F1
#
_entry.id   AF-A0A6P0X3K0-F1
#
_cell.length_a   1.000
_cell.length_b   1.000
_cell.length_c   1.000
_cell.angle_alpha   90.00
_cell.angle_beta   90.00
_cell.angle_gamma   90.00
#
_symmetry.space_group_name_H-M   'P 1'
#
loop_
_entity.id
_entity.type
_entity.pdbx_description
1 polymer ?
#
loop_
_entity_poly.entity_id
_entity_poly.type
_entity_poly.pdbx_seq_one_letter_code
_entity_poly.pdbx_strand_id
1 'polypeptide(L)'
;SSERRVELVVEQIAWEMRQIRDQGGKVIVTAGPVVIHTGGSQHLARLIRDGYVQALLGGNAIAVHDIEQSLLGTSLGVDMKRGVPVSGGHRHHLKVINRICNCGSIAGAVEQGILTQGVMYECVKSNVPFVLAGSIRDDGPLPDTQMDLIKAQQEYAKLLEGADMILMLSTMLHSIGVGNMTPAGVKMVCVDINPAVVTKLSDRGSIESVGVVTDVGLFLSLLVQQLERLTKPYSSSVV
;
A
#
# COMPACT_ATOMS: atom_id res chain seq x y z
N SER A 1 -20.95 -10.07 3.94
CA SER A 1 -21.26 -11.16 2.99
C SER A 1 -20.11 -11.26 2.00
N SER A 2 -19.51 -12.45 1.87
CA SER A 2 -18.44 -12.78 0.91
C SER A 2 -18.97 -12.98 -0.53
N GLU A 3 -20.28 -12.81 -0.76
CA GLU A 3 -20.94 -13.08 -2.05
C GLU A 3 -21.06 -11.85 -2.97
N ARG A 4 -20.53 -10.68 -2.58
CA ARG A 4 -20.42 -9.55 -3.53
C ARG A 4 -19.39 -9.88 -4.59
N ARG A 5 -19.75 -9.74 -5.88
CA ARG A 5 -18.81 -9.88 -6.99
C ARG A 5 -17.71 -8.85 -6.84
N VAL A 6 -16.53 -9.29 -6.41
CA VAL A 6 -15.33 -8.46 -6.20
C VAL A 6 -15.04 -7.61 -7.44
N GLU A 7 -15.22 -8.18 -8.63
CA GLU A 7 -15.03 -7.49 -9.92
C GLU A 7 -15.85 -6.20 -10.06
N LEU A 8 -17.14 -6.22 -9.68
CA LEU A 8 -18.00 -5.04 -9.77
C LEU A 8 -17.55 -3.95 -8.79
N VAL A 9 -17.09 -4.35 -7.61
CA VAL A 9 -16.58 -3.42 -6.60
C VAL A 9 -15.25 -2.82 -7.05
N VAL A 10 -14.36 -3.63 -7.63
CA VAL A 10 -13.10 -3.18 -8.22
C VAL A 10 -13.36 -2.19 -9.36
N GLU A 11 -14.36 -2.44 -10.21
CA GLU A 11 -14.74 -1.52 -11.29
C GLU A 11 -15.20 -0.15 -10.78
N GLN A 12 -16.04 -0.13 -9.74
CA GLN A 12 -16.45 1.11 -9.09
C GLN A 12 -15.26 1.86 -8.49
N ILE A 13 -14.40 1.17 -7.75
CA ILE A 13 -13.21 1.78 -7.12
C ILE A 13 -12.26 2.31 -8.18
N ALA A 14 -12.00 1.57 -9.26
CA ALA A 14 -11.15 2.01 -10.37
C ALA A 14 -11.70 3.29 -11.01
N TRP A 15 -13.01 3.35 -11.24
CA TRP A 15 -13.65 4.53 -11.81
C TRP A 15 -13.54 5.74 -10.89
N GLU A 16 -13.84 5.58 -9.60
CA GLU A 16 -13.73 6.64 -8.59
C GLU A 16 -12.27 7.14 -8.45
N MET A 17 -11.28 6.23 -8.34
CA MET A 17 -9.86 6.60 -8.25
C MET A 17 -9.39 7.38 -9.48
N ARG A 18 -9.87 7.01 -10.68
CA ARG A 18 -9.60 7.78 -11.90
C ARG A 18 -10.19 9.19 -11.82
N GLN A 19 -11.46 9.32 -11.42
CA GLN A 19 -12.08 10.64 -11.33
C GLN A 19 -11.37 11.55 -10.34
N ILE A 20 -11.02 11.02 -9.15
CA ILE A 20 -10.27 11.78 -8.13
C ILE A 20 -8.95 12.27 -8.72
N ARG A 21 -8.18 11.38 -9.35
CA ARG A 21 -6.91 11.76 -9.99
C ARG A 21 -7.11 12.81 -11.10
N ASP A 22 -8.07 12.60 -12.00
CA ASP A 22 -8.32 13.49 -13.14
C ASP A 22 -8.81 14.90 -12.68
N GLN A 23 -9.35 15.01 -11.47
CA GLN A 23 -9.74 16.28 -10.81
C GLN A 23 -8.64 16.88 -9.91
N GLY A 24 -7.48 16.23 -9.80
CA GLY A 24 -6.39 16.66 -8.93
C GLY A 24 -6.65 16.44 -7.44
N GLY A 25 -7.56 15.53 -7.10
CA GLY A 25 -7.87 15.14 -5.73
C GLY A 25 -6.81 14.23 -5.10
N LYS A 26 -7.10 13.76 -3.89
CA LYS A 26 -6.15 13.09 -3.00
C LYS A 26 -6.63 11.71 -2.56
N VAL A 27 -5.92 10.69 -3.04
CA VAL A 27 -6.06 9.30 -2.59
C VAL A 27 -4.91 8.94 -1.68
N ILE A 28 -5.23 8.37 -0.52
CA ILE A 28 -4.24 7.89 0.45
C ILE A 28 -4.32 6.39 0.55
N VAL A 29 -3.17 5.72 0.56
CA VAL A 29 -3.10 4.27 0.78
C VAL A 29 -2.57 4.01 2.19
N THR A 30 -3.25 3.15 2.95
CA THR A 30 -2.67 2.51 4.14
C THR A 30 -2.44 1.04 3.85
N ALA A 31 -1.22 0.54 3.98
CA ALA A 31 -0.88 -0.81 3.51
C ALA A 31 -0.03 -1.60 4.52
N GLY A 32 -0.33 -2.90 4.61
CA GLY A 32 0.42 -3.85 5.43
C GLY A 32 1.39 -4.72 4.61
N PRO A 33 2.29 -5.46 5.27
CA PRO A 33 3.28 -6.31 4.59
C PRO A 33 2.64 -7.44 3.77
N VAL A 34 1.38 -7.81 4.05
CA VAL A 34 0.62 -8.80 3.27
C VAL A 34 0.48 -8.39 1.80
N VAL A 35 0.47 -7.09 1.50
CA VAL A 35 0.53 -6.59 0.10
C VAL A 35 1.76 -7.13 -0.63
N ILE A 36 2.90 -7.22 0.06
CA ILE A 36 4.13 -7.73 -0.52
C ILE A 36 4.07 -9.26 -0.63
N HIS A 37 3.67 -9.93 0.45
CA HIS A 37 3.62 -11.40 0.51
C HIS A 37 2.68 -12.03 -0.53
N THR A 38 1.64 -11.30 -0.95
CA THR A 38 0.66 -11.74 -1.96
C THR A 38 1.03 -11.31 -3.39
N GLY A 39 2.21 -10.72 -3.60
CA GLY A 39 2.67 -10.27 -4.92
C GLY A 39 2.08 -8.92 -5.37
N GLY A 40 1.41 -8.20 -4.49
CA GLY A 40 0.80 -6.89 -4.75
C GLY A 40 1.78 -5.73 -4.90
N SER A 41 3.06 -5.87 -4.52
CA SER A 41 4.07 -4.79 -4.57
C SER A 41 4.12 -4.10 -5.95
N GLN A 42 4.23 -4.87 -7.03
CA GLN A 42 4.31 -4.32 -8.39
C GLN A 42 3.08 -3.50 -8.79
N HIS A 43 1.90 -3.92 -8.31
CA HIS A 43 0.63 -3.25 -8.61
C HIS A 43 0.50 -1.97 -7.81
N LEU A 44 0.86 -1.98 -6.52
CA LEU A 44 0.87 -0.77 -5.70
C LEU A 44 1.92 0.25 -6.19
N ALA A 45 3.12 -0.22 -6.53
CA ALA A 45 4.16 0.62 -7.13
C ALA A 45 3.69 1.27 -8.45
N ARG A 46 2.93 0.53 -9.27
CA ARG A 46 2.29 1.06 -10.49
C ARG A 46 1.29 2.16 -10.17
N LEU A 47 0.42 1.97 -9.17
CA LEU A 47 -0.57 2.98 -8.77
C LEU A 47 0.10 4.29 -8.32
N ILE A 48 1.19 4.19 -7.57
CA ILE A 48 2.00 5.35 -7.14
C ILE A 48 2.60 6.06 -8.36
N ARG A 49 3.30 5.31 -9.23
CA ARG A 49 3.94 5.85 -10.43
C ARG A 49 2.96 6.54 -11.38
N ASP A 50 1.77 5.99 -11.53
CA ASP A 50 0.72 6.51 -12.43
C ASP A 50 -0.10 7.64 -11.79
N GLY A 51 0.30 8.13 -10.61
CA GLY A 51 -0.28 9.30 -9.94
C GLY A 51 -1.61 9.04 -9.25
N TYR A 52 -1.97 7.78 -8.98
CA TYR A 52 -3.21 7.44 -8.27
C TYR A 52 -3.08 7.48 -6.74
N VAL A 53 -1.88 7.69 -6.20
CA VAL A 53 -1.61 7.69 -4.76
C VAL A 53 -0.84 8.94 -4.38
N GLN A 54 -1.40 9.74 -3.47
CA GLN A 54 -0.85 11.01 -3.01
C GLN A 54 -0.17 10.92 -1.64
N ALA A 55 -0.42 9.85 -0.88
CA ALA A 55 0.34 9.52 0.33
C ALA A 55 0.28 8.03 0.65
N LEU A 56 1.34 7.50 1.29
CA LEU A 56 1.40 6.12 1.77
C LEU A 56 1.60 6.07 3.29
N LEU A 57 0.70 5.40 3.98
CA LEU A 57 0.75 5.17 5.42
C LEU A 57 1.03 3.69 5.68
N GLY A 58 2.03 3.38 6.50
CA GLY A 58 2.38 1.99 6.79
C GLY A 58 3.23 1.84 8.04
N GLY A 59 3.83 0.67 8.19
CA GLY A 59 4.81 0.41 9.25
C GLY A 59 6.13 -0.07 8.69
N ASN A 60 7.09 -0.31 9.58
CA ASN A 60 8.43 -0.80 9.21
C ASN A 60 8.37 -2.04 8.28
N ALA A 61 7.50 -3.00 8.59
CA ALA A 61 7.45 -4.29 7.90
C ALA A 61 7.12 -4.19 6.40
N ILE A 62 6.18 -3.34 5.99
CA ILE A 62 5.84 -3.21 4.55
C ILE A 62 7.04 -2.65 3.77
N ALA A 63 7.72 -1.64 4.32
CA ALA A 63 8.89 -1.06 3.69
C ALA A 63 10.05 -2.05 3.62
N VAL A 64 10.34 -2.76 4.71
CA VAL A 64 11.41 -3.78 4.74
C VAL A 64 11.14 -4.88 3.70
N HIS A 65 9.93 -5.42 3.63
CA HIS A 65 9.63 -6.51 2.70
C HIS A 65 9.54 -6.06 1.25
N ASP A 66 9.08 -4.83 0.97
CA ASP A 66 9.13 -4.26 -0.38
C ASP A 66 10.57 -4.13 -0.87
N ILE A 67 11.47 -3.63 -0.01
CA ILE A 67 12.89 -3.49 -0.32
C ILE A 67 13.56 -4.87 -0.41
N GLU A 68 13.19 -5.83 0.45
CA GLU A 68 13.65 -7.22 0.36
C GLU A 68 13.30 -7.84 -0.98
N GLN A 69 12.05 -7.69 -1.42
CA GLN A 69 11.61 -8.16 -2.73
C GLN A 69 12.38 -7.48 -3.85
N SER A 70 12.59 -6.17 -3.74
CA SER A 70 13.25 -5.36 -4.76
C SER A 70 14.73 -5.70 -4.93
N LEU A 71 15.44 -5.99 -3.84
CA LEU A 71 16.87 -6.27 -3.84
C LEU A 71 17.21 -7.76 -4.01
N LEU A 72 16.39 -8.64 -3.44
CA LEU A 72 16.72 -10.08 -3.30
C LEU A 72 15.68 -10.99 -3.96
N GLY A 73 14.57 -10.46 -4.45
CA GLY A 73 13.50 -11.25 -5.07
C GLY A 73 12.68 -12.08 -4.06
N THR A 74 12.85 -11.84 -2.76
CA THR A 74 12.20 -12.60 -1.69
C THR A 74 11.36 -11.72 -0.77
N SER A 75 10.39 -12.34 -0.09
CA SER A 75 9.71 -11.75 1.06
C SER A 75 9.66 -12.78 2.18
N LEU A 76 10.19 -12.45 3.37
CA LEU A 76 10.41 -13.40 4.47
C LEU A 76 11.21 -14.65 4.03
N GLY A 77 12.11 -14.48 3.06
CA GLY A 77 12.89 -15.60 2.51
C GLY A 77 12.12 -16.57 1.62
N VAL A 78 10.91 -16.21 1.16
CA VAL A 78 10.18 -16.93 0.11
C VAL A 78 10.44 -16.26 -1.24
N ASP A 79 10.82 -17.04 -2.25
CA ASP A 79 10.99 -16.55 -3.63
C ASP A 79 9.65 -16.12 -4.21
N MET A 80 9.53 -14.85 -4.62
CA MET A 80 8.26 -14.29 -5.06
C MET A 80 7.80 -14.78 -6.44
N LYS A 81 8.68 -15.37 -7.25
CA LYS A 81 8.32 -15.97 -8.54
C LYS A 81 7.90 -17.43 -8.40
N ARG A 82 8.53 -18.16 -7.47
CA ARG A 82 8.35 -19.61 -7.32
C ARG A 82 7.43 -19.99 -6.16
N GLY A 83 7.17 -19.09 -5.22
CA GLY A 83 6.36 -19.34 -4.03
C GLY A 83 6.97 -20.35 -3.06
N VAL A 84 8.30 -20.58 -3.12
CA VAL A 84 9.01 -21.55 -2.28
C VAL A 84 10.09 -20.87 -1.44
N PRO A 85 10.37 -21.38 -0.22
CA PRO A 85 11.47 -20.86 0.60
C PRO A 85 12.83 -21.00 -0.08
N VAL A 86 13.71 -20.01 0.10
CA VAL A 86 15.11 -20.09 -0.31
C VAL A 86 16.02 -20.41 0.88
N SER A 87 17.10 -21.16 0.63
CA SER A 87 18.08 -21.49 1.66
C SER A 87 18.70 -20.20 2.24
N GLY A 88 18.68 -20.07 3.57
CA GLY A 88 19.15 -18.86 4.27
C GLY A 88 18.24 -17.63 4.15
N GLY A 89 17.05 -17.76 3.56
CA GLY A 89 16.11 -16.67 3.31
C GLY A 89 15.66 -15.91 4.57
N HIS A 90 15.63 -16.57 5.73
CA HIS A 90 15.30 -15.93 7.01
C HIS A 90 16.25 -14.77 7.38
N ARG A 91 17.41 -14.63 6.72
CA ARG A 91 18.37 -13.53 6.95
C ARG A 91 18.17 -12.35 6.01
N HIS A 92 17.32 -12.48 4.98
CA HIS A 92 17.21 -11.51 3.90
C HIS A 92 16.70 -10.16 4.38
N HIS A 93 15.60 -10.13 5.14
CA HIS A 93 15.05 -8.90 5.72
C HIS A 93 16.07 -8.19 6.64
N LEU A 94 16.83 -8.91 7.47
CA LEU A 94 17.90 -8.31 8.30
C LEU A 94 19.04 -7.70 7.47
N LYS A 95 19.44 -8.35 6.36
CA LYS A 95 20.44 -7.78 5.44
C LYS A 95 19.94 -6.49 4.81
N VAL A 96 18.66 -6.45 4.45
CA VAL A 96 17.99 -5.28 3.87
C VAL A 96 17.94 -4.14 4.88
N ILE A 97 17.52 -4.40 6.11
CA ILE A 97 17.51 -3.41 7.20
C ILE A 97 18.92 -2.80 7.35
N ASN A 98 19.95 -3.64 7.53
CA ASN A 98 21.32 -3.17 7.65
C ASN A 98 21.77 -2.34 6.44
N ARG A 99 21.38 -2.75 5.22
CA ARG A 99 21.73 -2.03 4.00
C ARG A 99 21.12 -0.63 3.98
N ILE A 100 19.84 -0.49 4.32
CA ILE A 100 19.16 0.81 4.36
C ILE A 100 19.71 1.67 5.51
N CYS A 101 19.98 1.10 6.69
CA CYS A 101 20.65 1.82 7.77
C CYS A 101 22.01 2.39 7.32
N ASN A 102 22.81 1.63 6.57
CA ASN A 102 24.07 2.11 6.01
C ASN A 102 23.88 3.22 4.96
N CYS A 103 22.71 3.29 4.31
CA CYS A 103 22.37 4.37 3.38
C CYS A 103 21.83 5.63 4.09
N GLY A 104 21.54 5.54 5.39
CA GLY A 104 20.97 6.62 6.20
C GLY A 104 19.46 6.80 6.09
N SER A 105 18.86 6.45 4.95
CA SER A 105 17.40 6.45 4.73
C SER A 105 17.02 5.65 3.48
N ILE A 106 15.72 5.41 3.28
CA ILE A 106 15.16 4.88 2.04
C ILE A 106 15.49 5.81 0.87
N ALA A 107 15.31 7.12 1.04
CA ALA A 107 15.66 8.11 0.01
C ALA A 107 17.15 8.06 -0.35
N GLY A 108 18.03 7.96 0.66
CA GLY A 108 19.47 7.80 0.46
C GLY A 108 19.82 6.53 -0.33
N ALA A 109 19.10 5.42 -0.09
CA ALA A 109 19.29 4.19 -0.87
C ALA A 109 18.86 4.34 -2.34
N VAL A 110 17.83 5.14 -2.62
CA VAL A 110 17.38 5.46 -3.99
C VAL A 110 18.37 6.38 -4.70
N GLU A 111 18.86 7.42 -4.02
CA GLU A 111 19.86 8.36 -4.53
C GLU A 111 21.18 7.67 -4.88
N GLN A 112 21.60 6.72 -4.04
CA GLN A 112 22.80 5.90 -4.27
C GLN A 112 22.62 4.82 -5.35
N GLY A 113 21.42 4.68 -5.94
CA GLY A 113 21.12 3.65 -6.94
C GLY A 113 21.08 2.22 -6.39
N ILE A 114 20.97 2.06 -5.07
CA ILE A 114 20.88 0.75 -4.40
C ILE A 114 19.45 0.22 -4.52
N LEU A 115 18.46 1.07 -4.23
CA LEU A 115 17.05 0.76 -4.40
C LEU A 115 16.57 1.35 -5.74
N THR A 116 16.20 0.51 -6.69
CA THR A 116 15.91 0.92 -8.08
C THR A 116 14.48 0.59 -8.55
N GLN A 117 13.69 -0.06 -7.71
CA GLN A 117 12.32 -0.48 -7.98
C GLN A 117 11.57 -0.74 -6.67
N GLY A 118 10.26 -0.96 -6.74
CA GLY A 118 9.40 -1.26 -5.58
C GLY A 118 8.53 -0.08 -5.15
N VAL A 119 7.64 -0.33 -4.19
CA VAL A 119 6.71 0.67 -3.64
C VAL A 119 7.48 1.86 -3.05
N MET A 120 8.49 1.60 -2.22
CA MET A 120 9.25 2.65 -1.55
C MET A 120 10.09 3.47 -2.54
N TYR A 121 10.61 2.82 -3.60
CA TYR A 121 11.29 3.51 -4.70
C TYR A 121 10.37 4.48 -5.42
N GLU A 122 9.17 4.04 -5.80
CA GLU A 122 8.21 4.88 -6.52
C GLU A 122 7.70 6.03 -5.65
N CYS A 123 7.58 5.85 -4.33
CA CYS A 123 7.29 6.94 -3.41
C CYS A 123 8.36 8.03 -3.47
N VAL A 124 9.63 7.66 -3.39
CA VAL A 124 10.74 8.62 -3.46
C VAL A 124 10.81 9.28 -4.84
N LYS A 125 10.73 8.52 -5.94
CA LYS A 125 10.84 9.06 -7.29
C LYS A 125 9.68 9.97 -7.68
N SER A 126 8.47 9.65 -7.24
CA SER A 126 7.25 10.41 -7.54
C SER A 126 6.96 11.50 -6.50
N ASN A 127 7.85 11.71 -5.51
CA ASN A 127 7.66 12.62 -4.39
C ASN A 127 6.34 12.39 -3.63
N VAL A 128 5.94 11.12 -3.48
CA VAL A 128 4.77 10.75 -2.68
C VAL A 128 5.20 10.62 -1.22
N PRO A 129 4.71 11.47 -0.31
CA PRO A 129 5.05 11.40 1.10
C PRO A 129 4.58 10.09 1.71
N PHE A 130 5.40 9.53 2.59
CA PHE A 130 5.04 8.34 3.34
C PHE A 130 5.37 8.50 4.82
N VAL A 131 4.62 7.81 5.67
CA VAL A 131 4.92 7.69 7.11
C VAL A 131 4.95 6.21 7.47
N LEU A 132 6.06 5.79 8.09
CA LEU A 132 6.24 4.45 8.64
C LEU A 132 6.11 4.54 10.16
N ALA A 133 4.90 4.28 10.68
CA ALA A 133 4.69 4.26 12.12
C ALA A 133 5.32 3.00 12.73
N GLY A 134 6.11 3.20 13.78
CA GLY A 134 6.78 2.12 14.49
C GLY A 134 5.82 1.18 15.21
N SER A 135 6.29 0.00 15.57
CA SER A 135 5.56 -0.98 16.35
C SER A 135 6.47 -1.82 17.24
N ILE A 136 5.91 -2.42 18.29
CA ILE A 136 6.65 -3.25 19.25
C ILE A 136 7.28 -4.52 18.65
N ARG A 137 6.97 -4.84 17.38
CA ARG A 137 7.48 -6.03 16.67
C ARG A 137 8.50 -5.69 15.59
N ASP A 138 8.93 -4.44 15.49
CA ASP A 138 9.79 -4.02 14.38
C ASP A 138 11.22 -4.55 14.56
N ASP A 139 11.71 -5.25 13.54
CA ASP A 139 13.14 -5.55 13.38
C ASP A 139 13.88 -4.32 12.82
N GLY A 140 15.03 -3.98 13.40
CA GLY A 140 15.81 -2.79 13.04
C GLY A 140 15.58 -1.64 14.02
N PRO A 141 14.66 -0.70 13.74
CA PRO A 141 13.87 -0.49 12.51
C PRO A 141 14.68 0.21 11.40
N LEU A 142 14.05 0.48 10.25
CA LEU A 142 14.59 1.40 9.25
C LEU A 142 14.74 2.83 9.83
N PRO A 143 15.71 3.63 9.36
CA PRO A 143 15.88 5.02 9.82
C PRO A 143 14.65 5.90 9.62
N ASP A 144 13.86 5.62 8.59
CA ASP A 144 12.63 6.33 8.24
C ASP A 144 11.43 5.99 9.15
N THR A 145 11.55 4.99 10.03
CA THR A 145 10.46 4.56 10.91
C THR A 145 10.33 5.49 12.12
N GLN A 146 9.15 6.09 12.28
CA GLN A 146 8.82 6.95 13.42
C GLN A 146 8.45 6.12 14.65
N MET A 147 9.39 6.00 15.60
CA MET A 147 9.21 5.23 16.83
C MET A 147 8.48 6.00 17.95
N ASP A 148 8.42 7.33 17.86
CA ASP A 148 7.55 8.12 18.73
C ASP A 148 6.13 8.09 18.19
N LEU A 149 5.28 7.25 18.78
CA LEU A 149 3.92 7.02 18.29
C LEU A 149 3.02 8.25 18.37
N ILE A 150 3.31 9.21 19.27
CA ILE A 150 2.57 10.47 19.31
C ILE A 150 2.87 11.29 18.06
N LYS A 151 4.15 11.34 17.66
CA LYS A 151 4.56 11.99 16.40
C LYS A 151 4.05 11.23 15.18
N ALA A 152 4.12 9.90 15.18
CA ALA A 152 3.59 9.08 14.08
C ALA A 152 2.11 9.36 13.84
N GLN A 153 1.32 9.48 14.92
CA GLN A 153 -0.10 9.81 14.82
C GLN A 153 -0.34 11.24 14.29
N GLN A 154 0.47 12.22 14.72
CA GLN A 154 0.40 13.60 14.20
C GLN A 154 0.75 13.67 12.71
N GLU A 155 1.80 12.96 12.29
CA GLU A 155 2.23 12.87 10.89
C GLU A 155 1.17 12.18 10.02
N TYR A 156 0.57 11.08 10.51
CA TYR A 156 -0.57 10.43 9.87
C TYR A 156 -1.72 11.42 9.68
N ALA A 157 -2.17 12.08 10.76
CA ALA A 157 -3.29 13.02 10.71
C ALA A 157 -3.04 14.14 9.68
N LYS A 158 -1.82 14.71 9.66
CA LYS A 158 -1.43 15.72 8.69
C LYS A 158 -1.51 15.22 7.25
N LEU A 159 -1.05 14.00 6.99
CA LEU A 159 -1.16 13.43 5.64
C LEU A 159 -2.60 13.09 5.26
N LEU A 160 -3.49 12.82 6.21
CA LEU A 160 -4.91 12.55 6.00
C LEU A 160 -5.74 13.80 5.64
N GLU A 161 -5.26 15.00 5.94
CA GLU A 161 -5.99 16.24 5.63
C GLU A 161 -6.31 16.38 4.14
N GLY A 162 -7.58 16.63 3.83
CA GLY A 162 -8.05 16.80 2.45
C GLY A 162 -8.08 15.51 1.61
N ALA A 163 -8.09 14.32 2.23
CA ALA A 163 -8.28 13.06 1.52
C ALA A 163 -9.70 12.96 0.94
N ASP A 164 -9.82 12.61 -0.34
CA ASP A 164 -11.09 12.27 -0.99
C ASP A 164 -11.39 10.77 -0.82
N MET A 165 -10.34 9.94 -0.86
CA MET A 165 -10.43 8.50 -0.71
C MET A 165 -9.25 7.93 0.08
N ILE A 166 -9.54 6.93 0.92
CA ILE A 166 -8.54 6.14 1.63
C ILE A 166 -8.70 4.67 1.26
N LEU A 167 -7.65 4.10 0.67
CA LEU A 167 -7.56 2.69 0.33
C LEU A 167 -6.77 1.94 1.41
N MET A 168 -7.45 1.05 2.13
CA MET A 168 -6.93 0.32 3.27
C MET A 168 -6.64 -1.14 2.89
N LEU A 169 -5.36 -1.50 2.83
CA LEU A 169 -4.86 -2.73 2.23
C LEU A 169 -4.23 -3.66 3.27
N SER A 170 -5.06 -4.58 3.80
CA SER A 170 -4.65 -5.71 4.65
C SER A 170 -3.74 -5.33 5.83
N THR A 171 -4.18 -4.35 6.61
CA THR A 171 -3.45 -3.85 7.78
C THR A 171 -4.39 -3.42 8.90
N MET A 172 -4.89 -4.38 9.69
CA MET A 172 -5.86 -4.10 10.75
C MET A 172 -5.47 -2.91 11.66
N LEU A 173 -4.23 -2.89 12.18
CA LEU A 173 -3.77 -1.85 13.11
C LEU A 173 -3.76 -0.46 12.47
N HIS A 174 -3.10 -0.32 11.32
CA HIS A 174 -2.97 0.99 10.67
C HIS A 174 -4.30 1.44 10.07
N SER A 175 -5.11 0.54 9.51
CA SER A 175 -6.44 0.87 8.98
C SER A 175 -7.37 1.38 10.07
N ILE A 176 -7.38 0.75 11.26
CA ILE A 176 -8.17 1.22 12.40
C ILE A 176 -7.67 2.59 12.88
N GLY A 177 -6.35 2.78 12.98
CA GLY A 177 -5.75 4.06 13.35
C GLY A 177 -6.15 5.18 12.38
N VAL A 178 -6.02 4.93 11.07
CA VAL A 178 -6.43 5.88 10.01
C VAL A 178 -7.92 6.17 10.09
N GLY A 179 -8.77 5.15 10.21
CA GLY A 179 -10.22 5.33 10.36
C GLY A 179 -10.63 6.10 11.62
N ASN A 180 -9.84 6.09 12.70
CA ASN A 180 -10.08 6.95 13.87
C ASN A 180 -9.80 8.44 13.60
N MET A 181 -8.88 8.74 12.68
CA MET A 181 -8.40 10.10 12.39
C MET A 181 -9.11 10.73 11.19
N THR A 182 -9.96 9.97 10.49
CA THR A 182 -10.60 10.40 9.25
C THR A 182 -11.98 11.00 9.55
N PRO A 183 -12.28 12.23 9.07
CA PRO A 183 -13.62 12.82 9.19
C PRO A 183 -14.66 12.10 8.31
N ALA A 184 -15.95 12.32 8.56
CA ALA A 184 -17.00 11.92 7.64
C ALA A 184 -16.89 12.67 6.30
N GLY A 185 -17.39 12.10 5.20
CA GLY A 185 -17.26 12.67 3.85
C GLY A 185 -16.11 12.07 3.04
N VAL A 186 -15.21 11.32 3.69
CA VAL A 186 -14.08 10.64 3.03
C VAL A 186 -14.46 9.23 2.66
N LYS A 187 -14.31 8.88 1.38
CA LYS A 187 -14.56 7.52 0.89
C LYS A 187 -13.53 6.56 1.49
N MET A 188 -13.97 5.49 2.13
CA MET A 188 -13.06 4.48 2.69
C MET A 188 -13.26 3.14 1.99
N VAL A 189 -12.18 2.54 1.50
CA VAL A 189 -12.19 1.21 0.88
C VAL A 189 -11.32 0.29 1.71
N CYS A 190 -11.92 -0.72 2.33
CA CYS A 190 -11.21 -1.69 3.15
C CYS A 190 -11.11 -3.05 2.45
N VAL A 191 -9.88 -3.51 2.21
CA VAL A 191 -9.57 -4.79 1.59
C VAL A 191 -8.76 -5.65 2.54
N ASP A 192 -9.36 -6.72 3.04
CA ASP A 192 -8.71 -7.69 3.91
C ASP A 192 -9.30 -9.08 3.69
N ILE A 193 -8.48 -10.13 3.75
CA ILE A 193 -8.96 -11.51 3.63
C ILE A 193 -9.78 -11.93 4.87
N ASN A 194 -9.55 -11.29 6.01
CA ASN A 194 -10.26 -11.57 7.25
C ASN A 194 -11.53 -10.71 7.35
N PRO A 195 -12.74 -11.31 7.28
CA PRO A 195 -13.99 -10.57 7.36
C PRO A 195 -14.15 -9.78 8.66
N ALA A 196 -13.53 -10.22 9.77
CA ALA A 196 -13.62 -9.50 11.04
C ALA A 196 -12.97 -8.11 10.99
N VAL A 197 -11.87 -7.97 10.24
CA VAL A 197 -11.20 -6.67 10.04
C VAL A 197 -12.09 -5.76 9.22
N VAL A 198 -12.65 -6.28 8.13
CA VAL A 198 -13.56 -5.54 7.24
C VAL A 198 -14.81 -5.07 8.00
N THR A 199 -15.44 -5.95 8.79
CA THR A 199 -16.59 -5.59 9.62
C THR A 199 -16.23 -4.49 10.61
N LYS A 200 -15.10 -4.59 11.32
CA LYS A 200 -14.67 -3.57 12.28
C LYS A 200 -14.47 -2.18 11.67
N LEU A 201 -14.08 -2.10 10.40
CA LEU A 201 -13.89 -0.83 9.70
C LEU A 201 -15.18 -0.34 9.04
N SER A 202 -16.05 -1.25 8.59
CA SER A 202 -17.35 -0.92 7.98
C SER A 202 -18.39 -0.48 9.02
N ASP A 203 -18.29 -0.97 10.26
CA ASP A 203 -19.22 -0.64 11.36
C ASP A 203 -19.04 0.80 11.90
N ARG A 204 -18.10 1.58 11.37
CA ARG A 204 -17.84 2.97 11.81
C ARG A 204 -18.86 3.99 11.29
N GLY A 205 -20.01 3.54 10.80
CA GLY A 205 -21.21 4.37 10.61
C GLY A 205 -21.16 5.34 9.43
N SER A 206 -20.11 5.35 8.62
CA SER A 206 -20.05 6.12 7.39
C SER A 206 -20.76 5.38 6.25
N ILE A 207 -21.77 6.00 5.65
CA ILE A 207 -22.42 5.52 4.41
C ILE A 207 -21.39 5.32 3.27
N GLU A 208 -20.22 5.91 3.39
CA GLU A 208 -19.15 5.99 2.40
C GLU A 208 -18.06 4.90 2.53
N SER A 209 -18.23 3.91 3.43
CA SER A 209 -17.27 2.80 3.56
C SER A 209 -17.64 1.58 2.72
N VAL A 210 -16.71 1.09 1.91
CA VAL A 210 -16.82 -0.14 1.11
C VAL A 210 -15.86 -1.19 1.65
N GLY A 211 -16.41 -2.30 2.14
CA GLY A 211 -15.65 -3.46 2.58
C GLY A 211 -15.56 -4.55 1.51
N VAL A 212 -14.36 -5.06 1.25
CA VAL A 212 -14.07 -6.14 0.30
C VAL A 212 -13.29 -7.24 1.00
N VAL A 213 -13.91 -8.42 1.14
CA VAL A 213 -13.26 -9.59 1.74
C VAL A 213 -12.60 -10.41 0.65
N THR A 214 -11.30 -10.23 0.42
CA THR A 214 -10.56 -10.89 -0.67
C THR A 214 -9.04 -10.86 -0.45
N ASP A 215 -8.30 -11.58 -1.28
CA ASP A 215 -6.83 -11.47 -1.34
C ASP A 215 -6.42 -10.10 -1.91
N VAL A 216 -5.53 -9.40 -1.20
CA VAL A 216 -5.16 -8.02 -1.54
C VAL A 216 -4.27 -7.94 -2.79
N GLY A 217 -3.45 -8.95 -3.06
CA GLY A 217 -2.65 -9.03 -4.28
C GLY A 217 -3.54 -9.18 -5.51
N LEU A 218 -4.53 -10.08 -5.43
CA LEU A 218 -5.56 -10.26 -6.46
C LEU A 218 -6.37 -8.97 -6.66
N PHE A 219 -6.83 -8.34 -5.58
CA PHE A 219 -7.55 -7.06 -5.66
C PHE A 219 -6.74 -5.99 -6.40
N LEU A 220 -5.47 -5.78 -6.03
CA LEU A 220 -4.60 -4.80 -6.66
C LEU A 220 -4.33 -5.12 -8.14
N SER A 221 -4.19 -6.41 -8.48
CA SER A 221 -4.03 -6.86 -9.88
C SER A 221 -5.25 -6.50 -10.72
N LEU A 222 -6.46 -6.82 -10.24
CA LEU A 222 -7.70 -6.50 -10.92
C LEU A 222 -7.91 -4.97 -11.02
N LEU A 223 -7.57 -4.23 -9.97
CA LEU A 223 -7.68 -2.77 -9.93
C LEU A 223 -6.81 -2.10 -10.99
N VAL A 224 -5.53 -2.50 -11.09
CA VAL A 224 -4.62 -1.99 -12.12
C VAL A 224 -5.12 -2.34 -13.52
N GLN A 225 -5.53 -3.60 -13.76
CA GLN A 225 -6.09 -4.02 -15.05
C GLN A 225 -7.31 -3.18 -15.46
N GLN A 226 -8.18 -2.85 -14.49
CA GLN A 226 -9.36 -2.06 -14.77
C GLN A 226 -9.03 -0.58 -15.03
N LEU A 227 -8.09 0.00 -14.27
CA LEU A 227 -7.59 1.36 -14.52
C LEU A 227 -6.93 1.48 -15.90
N GLU A 228 -6.20 0.46 -16.35
CA GLU A 228 -5.63 0.40 -17.70
C GLU A 228 -6.71 0.37 -18.79
N ARG A 229 -7.81 -0.39 -18.56
CA ARG A 229 -8.95 -0.40 -19.49
C ARG A 229 -9.63 0.96 -19.57
N LEU A 230 -9.77 1.67 -18.45
CA LEU A 230 -10.40 2.98 -18.40
C LEU A 230 -9.56 4.09 -19.04
N THR A 231 -8.24 3.93 -19.08
CA THR A 231 -7.29 4.95 -19.61
C THR A 231 -6.92 4.74 -21.08
N LYS A 232 -7.11 3.54 -21.63
CA LYS A 232 -6.96 3.31 -23.07
C LYS A 232 -8.14 3.95 -23.83
N PRO A 233 -7.90 4.80 -24.85
CA PRO A 233 -8.97 5.21 -25.75
C PRO A 233 -9.56 3.95 -26.42
N TYR A 234 -10.89 3.93 -26.60
CA TYR A 234 -11.55 2.87 -27.36
C TYR A 234 -10.89 2.79 -28.75
N SER A 235 -10.20 1.69 -29.02
CA SER A 235 -9.76 1.37 -30.38
C SER A 235 -11.02 0.97 -31.16
N SER A 236 -11.64 1.94 -31.84
CA SER A 236 -12.66 1.69 -32.85
C SER A 236 -11.99 1.10 -34.10
N SER A 237 -11.43 -0.10 -33.97
CA SER A 237 -11.11 -0.93 -35.14
C SER A 237 -12.39 -1.63 -35.58
N VAL A 238 -13.26 -0.86 -36.23
CA VAL A 238 -14.27 -1.38 -37.16
C VAL A 238 -13.76 -1.04 -38.55
N VAL A 239 -13.24 -2.06 -39.23
CA VAL A 239 -13.10 -2.09 -40.69
C VAL A 239 -14.34 -2.78 -41.22
#